data_AF-A0A7V6GNG3-F1
#
_entry.id   AF-A0A7V6GNG3-F1
#
_cell.length_a   1.000
_cell.length_b   1.000
_cell.length_c   1.000
_cell.angle_alpha   90.00
_cell.angle_beta   90.00
_cell.angle_gamma   90.00
#
_symmetry.space_group_name_H-M   'P 1'
#
loop_
_entity.id
_entity.type
_entity.pdbx_description
1 polymer ?
#
loop_
_entity_poly.entity_id
_entity_poly.type
_entity_poly.pdbx_seq_one_letter_code
_entity_poly.pdbx_strand_id
1 'polypeptide(L)'
;MNAIFSVANSAIARAEYRNQNYKEALEYYKIATDKVGYSEAYWQIRYDFLQKNMLTFLIIFICLSVLVYGVKFVDRKWGTFYFVHDFTDKVKAKRSVSEFLLLFKMFRHPIDTVHDVKRYHKSSKKTATIIYVLFVVVMILSRYLESFIFSTVNFERFNVLKDALILIGVVLLFVISNYLISSLQNGEGWLKDVYIATSYTLAPIILFMPFITLMSHGLTLNEMFIYKAANYITYGWVLINLIIMIKEVHNYTIPQLIGNILLTIFTMIIIVVIVALIIILGNQLYDYISGIIREVIQCVYI
;
A
#
# COMPACT_ATOMS: atom_id res chain seq x y z
N MET A 1 -23.28 -14.97 -8.17
CA MET A 1 -24.43 -14.98 -7.24
C MET A 1 -25.70 -14.63 -8.02
N ASN A 2 -26.81 -15.33 -7.80
CA ASN A 2 -28.07 -15.06 -8.49
C ASN A 2 -28.64 -13.71 -8.03
N ALA A 3 -28.97 -12.81 -8.97
CA ALA A 3 -29.48 -11.47 -8.66
C ALA A 3 -30.74 -11.50 -7.78
N ILE A 4 -31.60 -12.51 -7.98
CA ILE A 4 -32.82 -12.73 -7.18
C ILE A 4 -32.49 -12.98 -5.70
N PHE A 5 -31.42 -13.73 -5.42
CA PHE A 5 -30.98 -14.02 -4.06
C PHE A 5 -30.46 -12.76 -3.35
N SER A 6 -29.71 -11.91 -4.06
CA SER A 6 -29.26 -10.61 -3.53
C SER A 6 -30.43 -9.70 -3.18
N VAL A 7 -31.40 -9.57 -4.10
CA VAL A 7 -32.58 -8.70 -3.91
C VAL A 7 -33.45 -9.18 -2.75
N ALA A 8 -33.68 -10.49 -2.63
CA ALA A 8 -34.44 -11.07 -1.53
C ALA A 8 -33.78 -10.78 -0.17
N ASN A 9 -32.46 -10.99 -0.05
CA ASN A 9 -31.73 -10.69 1.18
C ASN A 9 -31.74 -9.18 1.51
N SER A 10 -31.62 -8.28 0.52
CA SER A 10 -31.74 -6.83 0.74
C SER A 10 -33.17 -6.43 1.19
N ALA A 11 -34.21 -7.12 0.73
CA ALA A 11 -35.57 -6.90 1.21
C ALA A 11 -35.75 -7.33 2.69
N ILE A 12 -35.23 -8.51 3.06
CA ILE A 12 -35.22 -8.99 4.45
C ILE A 12 -34.45 -8.00 5.35
N ALA A 13 -33.26 -7.58 4.91
CA ALA A 13 -32.43 -6.62 5.63
C ALA A 13 -33.17 -5.30 5.91
N ARG A 14 -33.96 -4.81 4.93
CA ARG A 14 -34.80 -3.61 5.10
C ARG A 14 -35.92 -3.81 6.10
N ALA A 15 -36.53 -5.00 6.17
CA ALA A 15 -37.53 -5.32 7.17
C ALA A 15 -36.92 -5.33 8.58
N GLU A 16 -35.79 -6.01 8.76
CA GLU A 16 -35.06 -6.03 10.04
C GLU A 16 -34.60 -4.64 10.47
N TYR A 17 -34.12 -3.81 9.53
CA TYR A 17 -33.74 -2.43 9.79
C TYR A 17 -34.94 -1.61 10.32
N ARG A 18 -36.14 -1.80 9.77
CA ARG A 18 -37.37 -1.13 10.25
C ARG A 18 -37.81 -1.62 11.63
N ASN A 19 -37.53 -2.88 11.94
CA ASN A 19 -37.76 -3.48 13.26
C ASN A 19 -36.70 -3.06 14.30
N GLN A 20 -35.75 -2.18 13.96
CA GLN A 20 -34.63 -1.76 14.81
C GLN A 20 -33.62 -2.89 15.13
N ASN A 21 -33.72 -4.03 14.43
CA ASN A 21 -32.78 -5.14 14.53
C ASN A 21 -31.56 -4.86 13.63
N TYR A 22 -30.79 -3.83 13.97
CA TYR A 22 -29.74 -3.31 13.09
C TYR A 22 -28.59 -4.31 12.85
N LYS A 23 -28.30 -5.19 13.82
CA LYS A 23 -27.25 -6.20 13.70
C LYS A 23 -27.61 -7.27 12.67
N GLU A 24 -28.83 -7.79 12.77
CA GLU A 24 -29.38 -8.79 11.86
C GLU A 24 -29.52 -8.18 10.45
N ALA A 25 -30.01 -6.93 10.36
CA ALA A 25 -30.06 -6.19 9.09
C ALA A 25 -28.67 -6.08 8.43
N LEU A 26 -27.63 -5.79 9.21
CA LEU A 26 -26.26 -5.68 8.71
C LEU A 26 -25.74 -6.99 8.10
N GLU A 27 -26.03 -8.14 8.71
CA GLU A 27 -25.67 -9.45 8.16
C GLU A 27 -26.37 -9.74 6.84
N TYR A 28 -27.68 -9.49 6.75
CA TYR A 28 -28.43 -9.68 5.52
C TYR A 28 -28.00 -8.72 4.40
N TYR A 29 -27.66 -7.46 4.71
CA TYR A 29 -27.07 -6.54 3.73
C TYR A 29 -25.71 -7.02 3.22
N LYS A 30 -24.89 -7.62 4.09
CA LYS A 30 -23.60 -8.22 3.70
C LYS A 30 -23.79 -9.39 2.76
N ILE A 31 -24.74 -10.29 3.05
CA ILE A 31 -25.12 -11.43 2.19
C ILE A 31 -25.67 -10.93 0.85
N ALA A 32 -26.47 -9.87 0.88
CA ALA A 32 -27.04 -9.24 -0.31
C ALA A 32 -26.01 -8.50 -1.17
N THR A 33 -24.76 -8.34 -0.71
CA THR A 33 -23.75 -7.46 -1.32
C THR A 33 -24.20 -5.98 -1.43
N ASP A 34 -25.16 -5.57 -0.59
CA ASP A 34 -25.76 -4.23 -0.58
C ASP A 34 -24.99 -3.31 0.36
N LYS A 35 -24.00 -2.60 -0.19
CA LYS A 35 -23.12 -1.71 0.56
C LYS A 35 -23.84 -0.48 1.13
N VAL A 36 -24.88 0.00 0.45
CA VAL A 36 -25.62 1.20 0.87
C VAL A 36 -26.42 0.86 2.12
N GLY A 37 -27.25 -0.18 2.06
CA GLY A 37 -27.99 -0.65 3.22
C GLY A 37 -27.09 -1.07 4.39
N TYR A 38 -25.97 -1.73 4.10
CA TYR A 38 -24.97 -2.09 5.12
C TYR A 38 -24.44 -0.85 5.85
N SER A 39 -24.10 0.22 5.11
CA SER A 39 -23.58 1.45 5.69
C SER A 39 -24.58 2.14 6.60
N GLU A 40 -25.87 2.16 6.22
CA GLU A 40 -26.94 2.75 7.05
C GLU A 40 -27.16 1.95 8.34
N ALA A 41 -27.26 0.62 8.24
CA ALA A 41 -27.37 -0.25 9.42
C ALA A 41 -26.15 -0.10 10.35
N TYR A 42 -24.95 -0.04 9.77
CA TYR A 42 -23.72 0.19 10.52
C TYR A 42 -23.69 1.55 11.21
N TRP A 43 -24.21 2.60 10.58
CA TRP A 43 -24.31 3.92 11.17
C TRP A 43 -25.21 3.91 12.41
N GLN A 44 -26.37 3.24 12.36
CA GLN A 44 -27.26 3.12 13.52
C GLN A 44 -26.60 2.36 14.68
N ILE A 45 -25.93 1.23 14.40
CA ILE A 45 -25.20 0.46 15.44
C ILE A 45 -24.12 1.34 16.09
N ARG A 46 -23.38 2.12 15.29
CA ARG A 46 -22.37 3.06 15.81
C ARG A 46 -23.01 4.15 16.65
N TYR A 47 -24.13 4.71 16.20
CA TYR A 47 -24.86 5.76 16.91
C TYR A 47 -25.33 5.26 18.28
N ASP A 48 -25.98 4.09 18.34
CA ASP A 48 -26.45 3.48 19.59
C ASP A 48 -25.29 3.17 20.54
N PHE A 49 -24.18 2.65 19.99
CA PHE A 49 -22.97 2.38 20.78
C PHE A 49 -22.37 3.66 21.36
N LEU A 50 -22.27 4.73 20.57
CA LEU A 50 -21.75 6.01 21.02
C LEU A 50 -22.66 6.64 22.07
N GLN A 51 -23.97 6.62 21.86
CA GLN A 51 -24.94 7.16 22.81
C GLN A 51 -24.87 6.44 24.16
N LYS A 52 -24.73 5.11 24.16
CA LYS A 52 -24.61 4.30 25.38
C LYS A 52 -23.27 4.50 26.12
N ASN A 53 -22.18 4.71 25.40
CA ASN A 53 -20.82 4.78 25.97
C ASN A 53 -20.26 6.21 26.06
N MET A 54 -21.06 7.23 25.74
CA MET A 54 -20.64 8.63 25.69
C MET A 54 -19.94 9.09 26.98
N LEU A 55 -20.49 8.73 28.14
CA LEU A 55 -19.92 9.08 29.45
C LEU A 55 -18.53 8.43 29.66
N THR A 56 -18.39 7.16 29.27
CA THR A 56 -17.13 6.41 29.39
C THR A 56 -16.02 7.01 28.54
N PHE A 57 -16.34 7.41 27.29
CA PHE A 57 -15.37 8.09 26.42
C PHE A 57 -14.91 9.42 26.99
N LEU A 58 -15.82 10.19 27.60
CA LEU A 58 -15.52 11.48 28.21
C LEU A 58 -14.58 11.31 29.41
N ILE A 59 -14.82 10.31 30.25
CA ILE A 59 -13.93 9.96 31.38
C ILE A 59 -12.55 9.52 30.90
N ILE A 60 -12.47 8.64 29.89
CA ILE A 60 -11.18 8.20 29.32
C ILE A 60 -10.41 9.39 28.76
N PHE A 61 -11.07 10.29 28.01
CA PHE A 61 -10.42 11.46 27.44
C PHE A 61 -9.85 12.40 28.51
N ILE A 62 -10.59 12.64 29.59
CA ILE A 62 -10.13 13.43 30.73
C ILE A 62 -8.95 12.73 31.43
N CYS A 63 -9.06 11.44 31.73
CA CYS A 63 -8.00 10.68 32.37
C CYS A 63 -6.72 10.66 31.53
N LEU A 64 -6.83 10.44 30.21
CA LEU A 64 -5.69 10.39 29.29
C LEU A 64 -5.05 11.77 29.12
N SER A 65 -5.85 12.83 29.11
CA SER A 65 -5.35 14.22 29.14
C SER A 65 -4.58 14.50 30.44
N VAL A 66 -5.14 14.15 31.60
CA VAL A 66 -4.48 14.32 32.90
C VAL A 66 -3.19 13.48 32.98
N LEU A 67 -3.18 12.28 32.41
CA LEU A 67 -1.98 11.43 32.33
C LEU A 67 -0.90 12.06 31.44
N VAL A 68 -1.26 12.55 30.24
CA VAL A 68 -0.30 13.18 29.33
C VAL A 68 0.25 14.48 29.93
N TYR A 69 -0.60 15.32 30.52
CA TYR A 69 -0.16 16.55 31.19
C TYR A 69 0.64 16.25 32.47
N GLY A 70 0.25 15.26 33.26
CA GLY A 70 0.96 14.81 34.45
C GLY A 70 2.33 14.23 34.13
N VAL A 71 2.43 13.38 33.11
CA VAL A 71 3.71 12.82 32.64
C VAL A 71 4.60 13.93 32.08
N LYS A 72 4.07 14.85 31.27
CA LYS A 72 4.83 16.03 30.80
C LYS A 72 5.27 16.94 31.94
N PHE A 73 4.48 17.08 32.99
CA PHE A 73 4.81 17.89 34.16
C PHE A 73 5.92 17.25 35.01
N VAL A 74 5.86 15.93 35.21
CA VAL A 74 6.90 15.16 35.93
C VAL A 74 8.20 15.11 35.14
N ASP A 75 8.13 14.88 33.82
CA ASP A 75 9.31 14.86 32.94
C ASP A 75 10.02 16.21 32.92
N ARG A 76 9.26 17.32 32.87
CA ARG A 76 9.79 18.69 32.89
C ARG A 76 10.40 19.08 34.25
N LYS A 77 10.04 18.40 35.34
CA LYS A 77 10.45 18.76 36.70
C LYS A 77 11.57 17.85 37.25
N TRP A 78 11.63 16.57 36.85
CA TRP A 78 12.48 15.55 37.49
C TRP A 78 13.48 14.88 36.52
N GLY A 79 13.42 15.13 35.20
CA GLY A 79 14.43 14.65 34.24
C GLY A 79 14.60 13.13 34.19
N THR A 80 13.58 12.37 34.62
CA THR A 80 13.67 10.94 34.95
C THR A 80 13.83 10.02 33.73
N PHE A 81 13.60 10.52 32.51
CA PHE A 81 13.65 9.72 31.27
C PHE A 81 15.03 9.70 30.57
N TYR A 82 16.11 10.03 31.27
CA TYR A 82 17.48 9.96 30.71
C TYR A 82 17.88 8.53 30.27
N PHE A 83 17.46 7.50 31.03
CA PHE A 83 17.76 6.10 30.73
C PHE A 83 17.03 5.57 29.47
N VAL A 84 15.83 6.08 29.19
CA VAL A 84 15.07 5.71 27.99
C VAL A 84 15.67 6.37 26.74
N HIS A 85 16.17 7.61 26.85
CA HIS A 85 16.87 8.28 25.75
C HIS A 85 18.16 7.53 25.37
N ASP A 86 19.00 7.18 26.35
CA ASP A 86 20.28 6.49 26.11
C ASP A 86 20.10 5.07 25.51
N PHE A 87 19.06 4.34 25.93
CA PHE A 87 18.74 3.05 25.33
C PHE A 87 18.19 3.19 23.90
N THR A 88 17.32 4.18 23.64
CA THR A 88 16.83 4.43 22.27
C THR A 88 17.94 4.85 21.32
N ASP A 89 18.93 5.61 21.77
CA ASP A 89 20.03 6.05 20.93
C ASP A 89 21.02 4.91 20.61
N LYS A 90 21.25 3.99 21.56
CA LYS A 90 22.00 2.75 21.32
C LYS A 90 21.29 1.78 20.37
N VAL A 91 19.95 1.68 20.44
CA VAL A 91 19.16 0.83 19.53
C VAL A 91 19.06 1.44 18.13
N LYS A 92 18.90 2.77 18.02
CA LYS A 92 18.95 3.50 16.74
C LYS A 92 20.32 3.41 16.06
N ALA A 93 21.40 3.29 16.83
CA ALA A 93 22.76 3.14 16.31
C ALA A 93 23.00 1.77 15.63
N LYS A 94 22.12 0.78 15.83
CA LYS A 94 22.23 -0.50 15.12
C LYS A 94 21.91 -0.29 13.64
N ARG A 95 22.85 -0.66 12.77
CA ARG A 95 22.79 -0.43 11.31
C ARG A 95 21.43 -0.78 10.69
N SER A 96 20.89 -1.97 10.96
CA SER A 96 19.58 -2.38 10.42
C SER A 96 18.43 -1.49 10.88
N VAL A 97 18.43 -1.06 12.15
CA VAL A 97 17.37 -0.18 12.69
C VAL A 97 17.49 1.21 12.09
N SER A 98 18.70 1.74 11.97
CA SER A 98 18.97 3.00 11.27
C SER A 98 18.50 2.97 9.82
N GLU A 99 18.68 1.84 9.13
CA GLU A 99 18.25 1.66 7.74
C GLU A 99 16.73 1.67 7.57
N PHE A 100 15.96 1.14 8.54
CA PHE A 100 14.49 1.24 8.55
C PHE A 100 14.00 2.61 9.01
N LEU A 101 14.73 3.28 9.91
CA LEU A 101 14.41 4.64 10.33
C LEU A 101 14.47 5.65 9.17
N LEU A 102 15.24 5.34 8.12
CA LEU A 102 15.22 6.11 6.88
C LEU A 102 13.83 6.13 6.21
N LEU A 103 12.95 5.14 6.44
CA LEU A 103 11.57 5.21 5.95
C LEU A 103 10.82 6.39 6.58
N PHE A 104 10.96 6.59 7.88
CA PHE A 104 10.37 7.73 8.58
C PHE A 104 11.05 9.05 8.20
N LYS A 105 12.37 9.03 7.96
CA LYS A 105 13.10 10.20 7.48
C LYS A 105 12.65 10.60 6.07
N MET A 106 12.41 9.64 5.18
CA MET A 106 11.95 9.88 3.81
C MET A 106 10.64 10.66 3.76
N PHE A 107 9.75 10.42 4.72
CA PHE A 107 8.50 11.16 4.82
C PHE A 107 8.71 12.66 5.10
N ARG A 108 9.66 13.02 5.97
CA ARG A 108 9.90 14.43 6.38
C ARG A 108 10.94 15.14 5.51
N HIS A 109 11.99 14.43 5.12
CA HIS A 109 13.16 14.95 4.42
C HIS A 109 13.55 14.01 3.27
N PRO A 110 12.77 13.99 2.17
CA PRO A 110 13.02 13.06 1.05
C PRO A 110 14.35 13.33 0.33
N ILE A 111 14.71 14.61 0.12
CA ILE A 111 15.97 15.01 -0.54
C ILE A 111 17.17 14.48 0.26
N ASP A 112 17.22 14.78 1.56
CA ASP A 112 18.30 14.34 2.45
C ASP A 112 18.41 12.82 2.53
N THR A 113 17.27 12.12 2.51
CA THR A 113 17.23 10.67 2.57
C THR A 113 17.81 10.04 1.30
N VAL A 114 17.45 10.57 0.13
CA VAL A 114 18.03 10.10 -1.14
C VAL A 114 19.53 10.42 -1.21
N HIS A 115 19.94 11.61 -0.78
CA HIS A 115 21.34 11.97 -0.71
C HIS A 115 22.13 11.07 0.25
N ASP A 116 21.55 10.74 1.41
CA ASP A 116 22.10 9.81 2.39
C ASP A 116 22.30 8.39 1.85
N VAL A 117 21.34 7.91 1.08
CA VAL A 117 21.39 6.59 0.44
C VAL A 117 22.45 6.56 -0.67
N LYS A 118 22.47 7.58 -1.54
CA LYS A 118 23.41 7.67 -2.68
C LYS A 118 24.85 7.88 -2.22
N ARG A 119 25.11 8.90 -1.39
CA ARG A 119 26.46 9.39 -1.09
C ARG A 119 27.10 8.70 0.11
N TYR A 120 26.33 8.44 1.16
CA TYR A 120 26.85 7.86 2.41
C TYR A 120 26.60 6.35 2.53
N HIS A 121 25.97 5.73 1.52
CA HIS A 121 25.65 4.30 1.49
C HIS A 121 25.00 3.80 2.79
N LYS A 122 24.12 4.64 3.36
CA LYS A 122 23.41 4.35 4.62
C LYS A 122 22.37 3.23 4.49
N SER A 123 22.25 2.58 3.32
CA SER A 123 21.37 1.43 3.11
C SER A 123 21.99 0.37 2.20
N SER A 124 21.60 -0.87 2.46
CA SER A 124 22.03 -2.08 1.76
C SER A 124 20.97 -2.55 0.76
N LYS A 125 21.40 -3.23 -0.31
CA LYS A 125 20.50 -3.93 -1.25
C LYS A 125 19.56 -4.90 -0.53
N LYS A 126 20.06 -5.60 0.51
CA LYS A 126 19.26 -6.54 1.29
C LYS A 126 18.08 -5.82 1.95
N THR A 127 18.32 -4.65 2.51
CA THR A 127 17.30 -3.86 3.20
C THR A 127 16.29 -3.27 2.23
N ALA A 128 16.74 -2.80 1.06
CA ALA A 128 15.84 -2.41 -0.02
C ALA A 128 14.91 -3.57 -0.43
N THR A 129 15.44 -4.79 -0.59
CA THR A 129 14.62 -5.98 -0.88
C THR A 129 13.60 -6.26 0.22
N ILE A 130 13.99 -6.16 1.50
CA ILE A 130 13.04 -6.33 2.62
C ILE A 130 11.96 -5.24 2.59
N ILE A 131 12.31 -4.00 2.27
CA ILE A 131 11.35 -2.89 2.13
C ILE A 131 10.35 -3.17 0.99
N TYR A 132 10.79 -3.71 -0.15
CA TYR A 132 9.88 -4.12 -1.22
C TYR A 132 8.95 -5.26 -0.80
N VAL A 133 9.46 -6.26 -0.08
CA VAL A 133 8.62 -7.33 0.47
C VAL A 133 7.60 -6.76 1.44
N LEU A 134 8.02 -5.85 2.32
CA LEU A 134 7.13 -5.18 3.26
C LEU A 134 6.04 -4.37 2.54
N PHE A 135 6.40 -3.63 1.47
CA PHE A 135 5.45 -2.93 0.62
C PHE A 135 4.41 -3.89 0.01
N VAL A 136 4.83 -5.02 -0.54
CA VAL A 136 3.93 -6.02 -1.12
C VAL A 136 3.01 -6.61 -0.05
N VAL A 137 3.55 -6.97 1.11
CA VAL A 137 2.76 -7.49 2.24
C VAL A 137 1.72 -6.47 2.69
N VAL A 138 2.12 -5.21 2.89
CA VAL A 138 1.20 -4.13 3.28
C VAL A 138 0.09 -3.94 2.24
N MET A 139 0.43 -3.89 0.95
CA MET A 139 -0.55 -3.72 -0.12
C MET A 139 -1.55 -4.89 -0.20
N ILE A 140 -1.07 -6.13 -0.05
CA ILE A 140 -1.94 -7.32 -0.06
C ILE A 140 -2.84 -7.34 1.18
N LEU A 141 -2.27 -7.10 2.37
CA LEU A 141 -3.03 -7.04 3.62
C LEU A 141 -4.06 -5.93 3.57
N SER A 142 -3.72 -4.75 3.05
CA SER A 142 -4.66 -3.64 2.93
C SER A 142 -5.84 -3.96 2.03
N ARG A 143 -5.63 -4.71 0.93
CA ARG A 143 -6.74 -5.17 0.08
C ARG A 143 -7.61 -6.25 0.75
N TYR A 144 -7.02 -7.09 1.61
CA TYR A 144 -7.74 -8.17 2.30
C TYR A 144 -8.50 -7.68 3.53
N LEU A 145 -7.89 -6.76 4.29
CA LEU A 145 -8.41 -6.23 5.55
C LEU A 145 -9.21 -4.94 5.35
N GLU A 146 -9.48 -4.51 4.12
CA GLU A 146 -10.41 -3.40 3.88
C GLU A 146 -11.82 -3.76 4.33
N SER A 147 -12.54 -2.81 4.95
CA SER A 147 -13.91 -3.07 5.39
C SER A 147 -14.83 -3.35 4.21
N PHE A 148 -15.91 -4.10 4.44
CA PHE A 148 -16.86 -4.51 3.39
C PHE A 148 -17.39 -3.34 2.54
N ILE A 149 -17.56 -2.17 3.16
CA ILE A 149 -18.02 -0.94 2.48
C ILE A 149 -17.01 -0.52 1.41
N PHE A 150 -15.73 -0.48 1.75
CA PHE A 150 -14.67 0.03 0.86
C PHE A 150 -14.01 -1.07 0.01
N SER A 151 -14.12 -2.33 0.41
CA SER A 151 -13.50 -3.46 -0.27
C SER A 151 -14.00 -3.58 -1.71
N THR A 152 -13.06 -3.65 -2.65
CA THR A 152 -13.32 -3.89 -4.08
C THR A 152 -12.96 -5.32 -4.49
N VAL A 153 -12.55 -6.15 -3.53
CA VAL A 153 -12.03 -7.48 -3.80
C VAL A 153 -13.17 -8.46 -4.00
N ASN A 154 -13.19 -9.10 -5.16
CA ASN A 154 -13.95 -10.33 -5.33
C ASN A 154 -13.08 -11.50 -4.87
N PHE A 155 -13.40 -12.04 -3.69
CA PHE A 155 -12.64 -13.13 -3.06
C PHE A 155 -12.53 -14.37 -3.96
N GLU A 156 -13.47 -14.60 -4.88
CA GLU A 156 -13.43 -15.74 -5.82
C GLU A 156 -12.35 -15.62 -6.90
N ARG A 157 -11.91 -14.40 -7.24
CA ARG A 157 -10.91 -14.15 -8.29
C ARG A 157 -9.56 -13.68 -7.73
N PHE A 158 -9.44 -13.61 -6.41
CA PHE A 158 -8.27 -13.07 -5.75
C PHE A 158 -7.14 -14.10 -5.72
N ASN A 159 -6.02 -13.78 -6.36
CA ASN A 159 -4.82 -14.61 -6.33
C ASN A 159 -3.67 -13.78 -5.76
N VAL A 160 -3.29 -14.10 -4.52
CA VAL A 160 -2.23 -13.42 -3.76
C VAL A 160 -0.91 -13.39 -4.54
N LEU A 161 -0.56 -14.52 -5.17
CA LEU A 161 0.69 -14.65 -5.91
C LEU A 161 0.66 -13.79 -7.18
N LYS A 162 -0.46 -13.79 -7.91
CA LYS A 162 -0.63 -12.92 -9.09
C LYS A 162 -0.51 -11.44 -8.71
N ASP A 163 -1.17 -11.01 -7.64
CA ASP A 163 -1.13 -9.62 -7.21
C ASP A 163 0.26 -9.21 -6.71
N ALA A 164 0.95 -10.10 -5.97
CA ALA A 164 2.34 -9.89 -5.56
C ALA A 164 3.28 -9.73 -6.77
N LEU A 165 3.14 -10.61 -7.79
CA LEU A 165 3.95 -10.54 -9.01
C LEU A 165 3.70 -9.27 -9.80
N ILE A 166 2.45 -8.80 -9.89
CA ILE A 166 2.12 -7.54 -10.55
C ILE A 166 2.78 -6.36 -9.82
N LEU A 167 2.68 -6.29 -8.49
CA LEU A 167 3.27 -5.21 -7.69
C LEU A 167 4.80 -5.16 -7.84
N ILE A 168 5.47 -6.31 -7.68
CA ILE A 168 6.93 -6.41 -7.85
C ILE A 168 7.32 -6.10 -9.29
N GLY A 169 6.55 -6.63 -10.26
CA GLY A 169 6.78 -6.40 -11.69
C GLY A 169 6.75 -4.93 -12.06
N VAL A 170 5.77 -4.16 -11.58
CA VAL A 170 5.66 -2.71 -11.83
C VAL A 170 6.85 -1.95 -11.23
N VAL A 171 7.26 -2.28 -10.01
CA VAL A 171 8.41 -1.64 -9.35
C VAL A 171 9.71 -1.94 -10.10
N LEU A 172 9.96 -3.21 -10.45
CA LEU A 172 11.16 -3.59 -11.19
C LEU A 172 11.17 -2.99 -12.59
N LEU A 173 10.01 -2.99 -13.26
CA LEU A 173 9.83 -2.34 -14.55
C LEU A 173 10.22 -0.86 -14.47
N PHE A 174 9.71 -0.14 -13.47
CA PHE A 174 10.07 1.26 -13.24
C PHE A 174 11.58 1.43 -13.01
N VAL A 175 12.19 0.66 -12.10
CA VAL A 175 13.64 0.75 -11.79
C VAL A 175 14.49 0.49 -13.03
N ILE A 176 14.16 -0.53 -13.82
CA ILE A 176 14.90 -0.89 -15.03
C ILE A 176 14.71 0.18 -16.10
N SER A 177 13.47 0.59 -16.40
CA SER A 177 13.20 1.63 -17.40
C SER A 177 13.87 2.94 -17.04
N ASN A 178 13.81 3.35 -15.77
CA ASN A 178 14.40 4.59 -15.31
C ASN A 178 15.94 4.57 -15.45
N TYR A 179 16.57 3.46 -15.07
CA TYR A 179 18.01 3.29 -15.26
C TYR A 179 18.42 3.29 -16.74
N LEU A 180 17.68 2.61 -17.62
CA LEU A 180 17.97 2.56 -19.05
C LEU A 180 17.91 3.95 -19.69
N ILE A 181 16.84 4.70 -19.42
CA ILE A 181 16.71 6.08 -19.94
C ILE A 181 17.75 6.99 -19.33
N SER A 182 18.05 6.85 -18.04
CA SER A 182 19.11 7.64 -17.42
C SER A 182 20.45 7.39 -18.09
N SER A 183 20.77 6.13 -18.39
CA SER A 183 22.04 5.78 -19.05
C SER A 183 22.15 6.41 -20.44
N LEU A 184 21.03 6.59 -21.16
CA LEU A 184 20.98 7.29 -22.44
C LEU A 184 21.15 8.80 -22.29
N GLN A 185 20.64 9.38 -21.20
CA GLN A 185 20.73 10.81 -20.90
C GLN A 185 21.95 11.19 -20.06
N ASN A 186 22.97 10.32 -19.97
CA ASN A 186 24.18 10.52 -19.16
C ASN A 186 23.91 10.85 -17.68
N GLY A 187 22.87 10.26 -17.09
CA GLY A 187 22.60 10.40 -15.66
C GLY A 187 23.64 9.67 -14.81
N GLU A 188 23.98 10.24 -13.65
CA GLU A 188 25.07 9.75 -12.79
C GLU A 188 24.73 8.48 -11.99
N GLY A 189 23.44 8.17 -11.84
CA GLY A 189 22.95 7.13 -10.95
C GLY A 189 23.19 5.72 -11.48
N TRP A 190 23.76 4.85 -10.64
CA TRP A 190 23.90 3.43 -10.95
C TRP A 190 22.59 2.69 -10.69
N LEU A 191 22.36 1.57 -11.36
CA LEU A 191 21.17 0.72 -11.14
C LEU A 191 20.98 0.34 -9.66
N LYS A 192 22.07 0.11 -8.93
CA LYS A 192 22.03 -0.18 -7.48
C LYS A 192 21.45 0.98 -6.67
N ASP A 193 21.73 2.22 -7.05
CA ASP A 193 21.33 3.41 -6.32
C ASP A 193 19.86 3.71 -6.60
N VAL A 194 19.44 3.57 -7.87
CA VAL A 194 18.02 3.64 -8.27
C VAL A 194 17.20 2.58 -7.54
N TYR A 195 17.67 1.33 -7.52
CA TYR A 195 16.98 0.23 -6.83
C TYR A 195 16.81 0.47 -5.33
N ILE A 196 17.86 0.91 -4.64
CA ILE A 196 17.80 1.17 -3.20
C ILE A 196 16.94 2.40 -2.92
N ALA A 197 17.15 3.51 -3.62
CA ALA A 197 16.41 4.75 -3.38
C ALA A 197 14.90 4.61 -3.67
N THR A 198 14.53 3.88 -4.73
CA THR A 198 13.12 3.58 -5.06
C THR A 198 12.42 2.78 -3.96
N SER A 199 13.13 1.95 -3.20
CA SER A 199 12.49 1.24 -2.08
C SER A 199 12.01 2.20 -1.00
N TYR A 200 12.78 3.26 -0.72
CA TYR A 200 12.45 4.26 0.28
C TYR A 200 11.33 5.19 -0.17
N THR A 201 11.18 5.46 -1.47
CA THR A 201 10.07 6.31 -1.96
C THR A 201 8.70 5.72 -1.65
N LEU A 202 8.61 4.40 -1.46
CA LEU A 202 7.40 3.67 -1.07
C LEU A 202 7.06 3.77 0.43
N ALA A 203 7.90 4.42 1.24
CA ALA A 203 7.68 4.60 2.68
C ALA A 203 6.29 5.11 3.07
N PRO A 204 5.67 6.09 2.38
CA PRO A 204 4.33 6.58 2.73
C PRO A 204 3.28 5.47 2.69
N ILE A 205 3.33 4.58 1.70
CA ILE A 205 2.39 3.45 1.61
C ILE A 205 2.63 2.48 2.78
N ILE A 206 3.88 2.11 3.01
CA ILE A 206 4.25 1.19 4.10
C ILE A 206 3.75 1.71 5.46
N LEU A 207 3.87 3.02 5.68
CA LEU A 207 3.52 3.65 6.96
C LEU A 207 2.03 3.94 7.07
N PHE A 208 1.40 4.57 6.07
CA PHE A 208 0.02 5.05 6.20
C PHE A 208 -1.04 4.02 5.82
N MET A 209 -0.77 3.11 4.88
CA MET A 209 -1.78 2.17 4.40
C MET A 209 -2.35 1.27 5.51
N PRO A 210 -1.55 0.74 6.47
CA PRO A 210 -2.10 -0.01 7.61
C PRO A 210 -3.09 0.81 8.44
N PHE A 211 -2.80 2.09 8.70
CA PHE A 211 -3.70 2.98 9.43
C PHE A 211 -4.97 3.30 8.64
N ILE A 212 -4.84 3.52 7.32
CA ILE A 212 -5.97 3.78 6.42
C ILE A 212 -6.90 2.56 6.36
N THR A 213 -6.33 1.35 6.27
CA THR A 213 -7.09 0.10 6.28
C THR A 213 -7.82 -0.11 7.61
N LEU A 214 -7.17 0.16 8.75
CA LEU A 214 -7.84 0.11 10.05
C LEU A 214 -8.97 1.14 10.15
N MET A 215 -8.71 2.38 9.69
CA MET A 215 -9.72 3.44 9.65
C MET A 215 -10.92 3.06 8.79
N SER A 216 -10.74 2.29 7.70
CA SER A 216 -11.83 1.86 6.82
C SER A 216 -12.95 1.10 7.54
N HIS A 217 -12.65 0.41 8.65
CA HIS A 217 -13.65 -0.28 9.47
C HIS A 217 -14.50 0.68 10.29
N GLY A 218 -13.93 1.83 10.69
CA GLY A 218 -14.63 2.84 11.47
C GLY A 218 -15.51 3.75 10.62
N LEU A 219 -15.33 3.78 9.29
CA LEU A 219 -16.00 4.74 8.41
C LEU A 219 -17.26 4.16 7.74
N THR A 220 -18.21 5.04 7.48
CA THR A 220 -19.42 4.81 6.69
C THR A 220 -19.27 5.39 5.29
N LEU A 221 -20.21 5.09 4.37
CA LEU A 221 -20.20 5.65 3.02
C LEU A 221 -20.27 7.17 3.00
N ASN A 222 -20.96 7.79 3.97
CA ASN A 222 -21.03 9.24 4.12
C ASN A 222 -19.65 9.86 4.40
N GLU A 223 -18.74 9.08 4.99
CA GLU A 223 -17.38 9.48 5.33
C GLU A 223 -16.34 8.98 4.30
N MET A 224 -16.80 8.44 3.15
CA MET A 224 -15.94 7.89 2.10
C MET A 224 -14.92 8.91 1.58
N PHE A 225 -15.24 10.20 1.61
CA PHE A 225 -14.31 11.25 1.18
C PHE A 225 -13.02 11.25 2.03
N ILE A 226 -13.09 10.94 3.33
CA ILE A 226 -11.94 10.87 4.24
C ILE A 226 -11.02 9.73 3.81
N TYR A 227 -11.61 8.55 3.55
CA TYR A 227 -10.88 7.38 3.07
C TYR A 227 -10.16 7.65 1.75
N LYS A 228 -10.86 8.27 0.78
CA LYS A 228 -10.29 8.61 -0.52
C LYS A 228 -9.20 9.68 -0.42
N ALA A 229 -9.42 10.72 0.37
CA ALA A 229 -8.44 11.77 0.59
C ALA A 229 -7.15 11.22 1.19
N ALA A 230 -7.24 10.35 2.20
CA ALA A 230 -6.06 9.72 2.81
C ALA A 230 -5.26 8.86 1.81
N ASN A 231 -5.96 8.09 0.97
CA ASN A 231 -5.33 7.34 -0.11
C ASN A 231 -4.65 8.26 -1.14
N TYR A 232 -5.33 9.32 -1.61
CA TYR A 232 -4.76 10.27 -2.58
C TYR A 232 -3.54 11.00 -2.04
N ILE A 233 -3.57 11.42 -0.77
CA ILE A 233 -2.39 12.04 -0.12
C ILE A 233 -1.24 11.04 -0.07
N THR A 234 -1.50 9.78 0.29
CA THR A 234 -0.48 8.74 0.38
C THR A 234 0.18 8.46 -0.97
N TYR A 235 -0.61 8.21 -2.03
CA TYR A 235 -0.09 7.95 -3.37
C TYR A 235 0.57 9.20 -3.98
N GLY A 236 0.01 10.38 -3.76
CA GLY A 236 0.60 11.66 -4.18
C GLY A 236 1.97 11.88 -3.55
N TRP A 237 2.13 11.54 -2.28
CA TRP A 237 3.43 11.66 -1.60
C TRP A 237 4.47 10.68 -2.13
N VAL A 238 4.07 9.45 -2.48
CA VAL A 238 4.96 8.50 -3.18
C VAL A 238 5.41 9.07 -4.52
N LEU A 239 4.50 9.65 -5.29
CA LEU A 239 4.83 10.26 -6.59
C LEU A 239 5.84 11.41 -6.43
N ILE A 240 5.63 12.29 -5.47
CA ILE A 240 6.57 13.38 -5.15
C ILE A 240 7.94 12.81 -4.76
N ASN A 241 7.97 11.79 -3.89
CA ASN A 241 9.20 11.13 -3.48
C ASN A 241 9.94 10.48 -4.65
N LEU A 242 9.22 9.86 -5.60
CA LEU A 242 9.81 9.29 -6.81
C LEU A 242 10.45 10.37 -7.69
N ILE A 243 9.78 11.51 -7.90
CA ILE A 243 10.32 12.62 -8.68
C ILE A 243 11.60 13.17 -8.04
N ILE A 244 11.58 13.38 -6.72
CA ILE A 244 12.75 13.81 -5.95
C ILE A 244 13.87 12.78 -6.07
N MET A 245 13.56 11.50 -5.96
CA MET A 245 14.52 10.42 -6.09
C MET A 245 15.21 10.43 -7.46
N ILE A 246 14.45 10.50 -8.57
CA ILE A 246 15.02 10.53 -9.92
C ILE A 246 15.97 11.73 -10.06
N LYS A 247 15.52 12.91 -9.61
CA LYS A 247 16.30 14.14 -9.69
C LYS A 247 17.62 14.02 -8.94
N GLU A 248 17.59 13.57 -7.69
CA GLU A 248 18.77 13.54 -6.81
C GLU A 248 19.69 12.35 -7.11
N VAL A 249 19.15 11.20 -7.53
CA VAL A 249 19.94 10.02 -7.91
C VAL A 249 20.75 10.30 -9.18
N HIS A 250 20.14 10.93 -10.18
CA HIS A 250 20.79 11.19 -11.47
C HIS A 250 21.38 12.58 -11.62
N ASN A 251 21.19 13.45 -10.61
CA ASN A 251 21.65 14.84 -10.60
C ASN A 251 21.09 15.66 -11.78
N TYR A 252 19.79 15.54 -12.03
CA TYR A 252 19.14 16.21 -13.15
C TYR A 252 18.73 17.65 -12.85
N THR A 253 18.85 18.50 -13.87
CA THR A 253 18.12 19.78 -13.93
C THR A 253 16.63 19.52 -14.16
N ILE A 254 15.77 20.50 -13.85
CA ILE A 254 14.30 20.35 -14.00
C ILE A 254 13.88 19.96 -15.43
N PRO A 255 14.44 20.54 -16.52
CA PRO A 255 14.06 20.13 -17.88
C PRO A 255 14.48 18.69 -18.21
N GLN A 256 15.68 18.29 -17.79
CA GLN A 256 16.18 16.92 -17.98
C GLN A 256 15.31 15.92 -17.21
N LEU A 257 14.91 16.26 -15.98
CA LEU A 257 14.03 15.44 -15.15
C LEU A 257 12.68 15.17 -15.83
N ILE A 258 12.04 16.21 -16.37
CA ILE A 258 10.75 16.07 -17.07
C ILE A 258 10.91 15.16 -18.29
N GLY A 259 11.96 15.39 -19.11
CA GLY A 259 12.27 14.53 -20.25
C GLY A 259 12.51 13.07 -19.85
N ASN A 260 13.29 12.85 -18.78
CA ASN A 260 13.58 11.52 -18.26
C ASN A 260 12.31 10.79 -17.78
N ILE A 261 11.41 11.48 -17.07
CA ILE A 261 10.15 10.88 -16.58
C ILE A 261 9.28 10.45 -17.76
N LEU A 262 9.09 11.32 -18.75
CA LEU A 262 8.28 11.01 -19.93
C LEU A 262 8.85 9.82 -20.71
N LEU A 263 10.16 9.82 -20.96
CA LEU A 263 10.84 8.71 -21.61
C LEU A 263 10.79 7.43 -20.79
N THR A 264 10.93 7.51 -19.46
CA THR A 264 10.81 6.34 -18.57
C THR A 264 9.44 5.69 -18.74
N ILE A 265 8.35 6.47 -18.69
CA ILE A 265 6.98 5.95 -18.86
C ILE A 265 6.83 5.31 -20.25
N PHE A 266 7.32 5.97 -21.29
CA PHE A 266 7.31 5.44 -22.66
C PHE A 266 8.06 4.10 -22.76
N THR A 267 9.25 4.00 -22.16
CA THR A 267 10.04 2.76 -22.11
C THR A 267 9.34 1.67 -21.32
N MET A 268 8.65 1.99 -20.21
CA MET A 268 7.87 1.00 -19.46
C MET A 268 6.79 0.38 -20.35
N ILE A 269 6.07 1.20 -21.14
CA ILE A 269 5.05 0.71 -22.08
C ILE A 269 5.68 -0.19 -23.14
N ILE A 270 6.80 0.23 -23.75
CA ILE A 270 7.51 -0.58 -24.74
C ILE A 270 7.94 -1.93 -24.16
N ILE A 271 8.52 -1.95 -22.96
CA ILE A 271 8.96 -3.20 -22.32
C ILE A 271 7.76 -4.11 -22.07
N VAL A 272 6.63 -3.58 -21.59
CA VAL A 272 5.41 -4.39 -21.37
C VAL A 272 4.92 -5.00 -22.69
N VAL A 273 4.91 -4.23 -23.78
CA VAL A 273 4.53 -4.73 -25.11
C VAL A 273 5.48 -5.83 -25.57
N ILE A 274 6.80 -5.62 -25.44
CA ILE A 274 7.80 -6.63 -25.82
C ILE A 274 7.63 -7.90 -25.00
N VAL A 275 7.46 -7.80 -23.68
CA VAL A 275 7.24 -8.96 -22.80
C VAL A 275 5.96 -9.69 -23.19
N ALA A 276 4.87 -8.97 -23.48
CA ALA A 276 3.62 -9.57 -23.94
C ALA A 276 3.81 -10.32 -25.28
N LEU A 277 4.52 -9.73 -26.25
CA LEU A 277 4.83 -10.37 -27.52
C LEU A 277 5.65 -11.66 -27.33
N ILE A 278 6.68 -11.62 -26.46
CA ILE A 278 7.49 -12.81 -26.14
C ILE A 278 6.62 -13.92 -25.54
N ILE A 279 5.70 -13.58 -24.64
CA ILE A 279 4.76 -14.57 -24.05
C ILE A 279 3.84 -15.16 -25.12
N ILE A 280 3.28 -14.34 -26.01
CA ILE A 280 2.40 -14.80 -27.09
C ILE A 280 3.13 -15.75 -28.03
N LEU A 281 4.32 -15.35 -28.52
CA LEU A 281 5.12 -16.17 -29.41
C LEU A 281 5.61 -17.45 -28.72
N GLY A 282 5.96 -17.38 -27.44
CA GLY A 282 6.33 -18.53 -26.63
C GLY A 282 5.19 -19.55 -26.53
N ASN A 283 3.96 -19.08 -26.29
CA ASN A 283 2.78 -19.94 -26.24
C ASN A 283 2.49 -20.57 -27.62
N GLN A 284 2.59 -19.80 -28.71
CA GLN A 284 2.42 -20.34 -30.06
C GLN A 284 3.45 -21.42 -30.39
N LEU A 285 4.71 -21.22 -30.00
CA LEU A 285 5.77 -22.21 -30.19
C LEU A 285 5.50 -23.46 -29.35
N TYR A 286 5.07 -23.29 -28.10
CA TYR A 286 4.69 -24.40 -27.22
C TYR A 286 3.52 -25.20 -27.82
N ASP A 287 2.47 -24.53 -28.29
CA ASP A 287 1.31 -25.15 -28.90
C ASP A 287 1.71 -25.93 -30.17
N TYR A 288 2.57 -25.35 -31.02
CA TYR A 288 3.10 -26.02 -32.21
C TYR A 288 3.89 -27.29 -31.86
N ILE A 289 4.84 -27.22 -30.93
CA ILE A 289 5.64 -28.38 -30.50
C ILE A 289 4.74 -29.43 -29.84
N SER A 290 3.81 -29.01 -28.97
CA SER A 290 2.88 -29.93 -28.31
C SER A 290 1.93 -30.60 -29.31
N GLY A 291 1.55 -29.91 -30.39
CA GLY A 291 0.77 -30.45 -31.50
C GLY A 291 1.52 -31.57 -32.21
N ILE A 292 2.78 -31.33 -32.60
CA ILE A 292 3.63 -32.36 -33.23
C ILE A 292 3.78 -33.59 -32.33
N ILE A 293 4.04 -33.39 -31.03
CA ILE A 293 4.18 -34.50 -30.08
C ILE A 293 2.89 -35.32 -30.02
N ARG A 294 1.72 -34.65 -29.98
CA ARG A 294 0.42 -35.33 -29.96
C ARG A 294 0.17 -36.12 -31.24
N GLU A 295 0.49 -35.56 -32.41
CA GLU A 295 0.35 -36.27 -33.70
C GLU A 295 1.23 -37.52 -33.77
N VAL A 296 2.49 -37.42 -33.35
CA VAL A 296 3.40 -38.58 -33.33
C VAL A 296 2.90 -39.67 -32.40
N ILE A 297 2.45 -39.31 -31.19
CA ILE A 297 1.88 -40.28 -30.26
C ILE A 297 0.64 -40.94 -30.86
N GLN A 298 -0.26 -40.17 -31.45
CA GLN A 298 -1.51 -40.70 -32.01
C GLN A 298 -1.28 -41.63 -33.20
N CYS A 299 -0.26 -41.38 -34.02
CA CYS A 299 0.16 -42.28 -35.10
C CYS A 299 0.80 -43.60 -34.61
N VAL A 300 1.29 -43.66 -33.36
CA VAL A 300 1.88 -44.89 -32.78
C VAL A 300 0.82 -45.79 -32.12
N TYR A 301 -0.33 -45.23 -31.75
CA TYR A 301 -1.44 -45.98 -31.12
C TYR A 301 -2.53 -46.42 -32.11
N ILE A 302 -2.37 -46.13 -33.41
CA ILE A 302 -3.21 -46.63 -34.52
C ILE A 302 -2.41 -47.69 -35.28
#